data_AF-A0AAP3E681-F1
#
_entry.id   AF-A0AAP3E681-F1
#
_cell.length_a   1.000
_cell.length_b   1.000
_cell.length_c   1.000
_cell.angle_alpha   90.00
_cell.angle_beta   90.00
_cell.angle_gamma   90.00
#
_symmetry.space_group_name_H-M   'P 1'
#
loop_
_entity.id
_entity.type
_entity.pdbx_description
1 polymer ?
#
loop_
_entity_poly.entity_id
_entity_poly.type
_entity_poly.pdbx_seq_one_letter_code
_entity_poly.pdbx_strand_id
1 'polypeptide(L)'
;MTEIDDTSETILAILAGNGGEADVGEIKDAIDNRLPNGKEIDYSSIHHRCSPNRDGVLYEEGLVEPAGTDPRGGGTRDATIYALVDGALSEVKRRNDVDIRDARDAEEVIEAVERVEETITRFDAHLDELEDRIEDLEDDVGENETTINRLERVKLETDDLRQALSGWSESIDHAVSTSEKAEELAEANETSIEALEGDVEQIDEQRLPKVEQRADEAYQNTKDNLDYIQQIWGTLNIADYLREETTLKEWLKENYRQKRF
;
A
#
# COMPACT_ATOMS: atom_id res chain seq x y z
N MET A 1 -72.59 -39.30 11.68
CA MET A 1 -71.72 -39.47 10.50
C MET A 1 -70.60 -40.37 10.93
N THR A 2 -70.74 -41.64 10.58
CA THR A 2 -69.68 -42.62 10.76
C THR A 2 -68.56 -42.26 9.78
N GLU A 3 -67.31 -42.30 10.23
CA GLU A 3 -66.17 -42.08 9.35
C GLU A 3 -66.18 -43.17 8.27
N ILE A 4 -66.32 -42.76 7.00
CA ILE A 4 -66.26 -43.70 5.87
C ILE A 4 -64.78 -44.00 5.66
N ASP A 5 -64.38 -45.26 5.79
CA ASP A 5 -62.98 -45.62 5.55
C ASP A 5 -62.62 -45.66 4.06
N ASP A 6 -61.31 -45.67 3.78
CA ASP A 6 -60.74 -45.67 2.42
C ASP A 6 -61.30 -46.77 1.51
N THR A 7 -61.68 -47.92 2.08
CA THR A 7 -62.25 -49.05 1.33
C THR A 7 -63.66 -48.73 0.87
N SER A 8 -64.47 -48.17 1.75
CA SER A 8 -65.81 -47.70 1.42
C SER A 8 -65.77 -46.54 0.41
N GLU A 9 -64.84 -45.59 0.54
CA GLU A 9 -64.67 -44.50 -0.43
C GLU A 9 -64.23 -45.01 -1.82
N THR A 10 -63.32 -45.99 -1.86
CA THR A 10 -62.91 -46.65 -3.11
C THR A 10 -64.09 -47.31 -3.82
N ILE A 11 -64.94 -48.02 -3.08
CA ILE A 11 -66.15 -48.66 -3.62
C ILE A 11 -67.10 -47.61 -4.22
N LEU A 12 -67.34 -46.51 -3.51
CA LEU A 12 -68.20 -45.42 -3.99
C LEU A 12 -67.64 -44.76 -5.26
N ALA A 13 -66.32 -44.54 -5.33
CA ALA A 13 -65.64 -43.97 -6.50
C ALA A 13 -65.72 -44.89 -7.73
N ILE A 14 -65.68 -46.21 -7.53
CA ILE A 14 -65.85 -47.20 -8.60
C ILE A 14 -67.28 -47.21 -9.11
N LEU A 15 -68.28 -47.26 -8.22
CA LEU A 15 -69.68 -47.18 -8.58
C LEU A 15 -69.98 -45.88 -9.36
N ALA A 16 -69.44 -44.74 -8.91
CA ALA A 16 -69.56 -43.46 -9.60
C ALA A 16 -68.93 -43.50 -11.01
N GLY A 17 -67.82 -44.21 -11.19
CA GLY A 17 -67.13 -44.38 -12.47
C GLY A 17 -67.85 -45.32 -13.45
N ASN A 18 -68.64 -46.28 -12.93
CA ASN A 18 -69.39 -47.26 -13.73
C ASN A 18 -70.83 -46.83 -14.03
N GLY A 19 -71.12 -45.52 -13.99
CA GLY A 19 -72.46 -45.00 -14.29
C GLY A 19 -73.45 -45.08 -13.12
N GLY A 20 -72.97 -45.38 -11.91
CA GLY A 20 -73.76 -45.41 -10.69
C GLY A 20 -74.13 -46.82 -10.23
N GLU A 21 -73.89 -47.85 -11.04
CA GLU A 21 -74.27 -49.24 -10.75
C GLU A 21 -73.10 -50.18 -11.06
N ALA A 22 -72.85 -51.16 -10.18
CA ALA A 22 -71.93 -52.25 -10.45
C ALA A 22 -72.22 -53.46 -9.54
N ASP A 23 -71.91 -54.66 -10.01
CA ASP A 23 -71.90 -55.83 -9.14
C ASP A 23 -70.58 -55.97 -8.35
N VAL A 24 -70.55 -56.86 -7.35
CA VAL A 24 -69.37 -57.06 -6.49
C VAL A 24 -68.13 -57.50 -7.27
N GLY A 25 -68.30 -58.27 -8.34
CA GLY A 25 -67.22 -58.70 -9.22
C GLY A 25 -66.64 -57.56 -10.03
N GLU A 26 -67.50 -56.74 -10.64
CA GLU A 26 -67.08 -55.53 -11.35
C GLU A 26 -66.35 -54.54 -10.42
N ILE A 27 -66.83 -54.40 -9.17
CA ILE A 27 -66.16 -53.58 -8.16
C ILE A 27 -64.79 -54.16 -7.83
N LYS A 28 -64.69 -55.47 -7.62
CA LYS A 28 -63.42 -56.15 -7.32
C LYS A 28 -62.42 -56.00 -8.46
N ASP A 29 -62.84 -56.25 -9.69
CA ASP A 29 -62.00 -56.14 -10.88
C ASP A 29 -61.50 -54.69 -11.04
N ALA A 30 -62.36 -53.70 -10.78
CA ALA A 30 -61.94 -52.30 -10.81
C ALA A 30 -60.95 -51.94 -9.69
N ILE A 31 -61.09 -52.49 -8.48
CA ILE A 31 -60.11 -52.33 -7.38
C ILE A 31 -58.76 -52.92 -7.80
N ASP A 32 -58.75 -54.16 -8.27
CA ASP A 32 -57.52 -54.88 -8.64
C ASP A 32 -56.77 -54.19 -9.79
N ASN A 33 -57.51 -53.64 -10.75
CA ASN A 33 -56.95 -52.92 -11.88
C ASN A 33 -56.48 -51.50 -11.54
N ARG A 34 -57.13 -50.80 -10.60
CA ARG A 34 -56.78 -49.42 -10.21
C ARG A 34 -55.68 -49.34 -9.15
N LEU A 35 -55.55 -50.36 -8.31
CA LEU A 35 -54.59 -50.40 -7.21
C LEU A 35 -53.64 -51.60 -7.35
N PRO A 36 -52.77 -51.64 -8.37
CA PRO A 36 -51.92 -52.80 -8.65
C PRO A 36 -50.93 -53.15 -7.53
N ASN A 37 -50.71 -52.24 -6.57
CA ASN A 37 -49.88 -52.45 -5.37
C ASN A 37 -50.66 -52.18 -4.06
N GLY A 38 -51.99 -52.13 -4.11
CA GLY A 38 -52.85 -51.74 -2.98
C GLY A 38 -53.21 -52.89 -2.03
N LYS A 39 -53.87 -52.51 -0.93
CA LYS A 39 -54.44 -53.43 0.06
C LYS A 39 -55.41 -54.40 -0.63
N GLU A 40 -55.18 -55.70 -0.49
CA GLU A 40 -56.06 -56.73 -1.03
C GLU A 40 -57.44 -56.62 -0.35
N ILE A 41 -58.45 -56.19 -1.09
CA ILE A 41 -59.84 -56.09 -0.61
C ILE A 41 -60.57 -57.34 -1.11
N ASP A 42 -60.98 -58.22 -0.21
CA ASP A 42 -61.68 -59.44 -0.59
C ASP A 42 -63.16 -59.18 -0.95
N TYR A 43 -63.75 -60.12 -1.70
CA TYR A 43 -65.17 -60.08 -2.07
C TYR A 43 -66.11 -59.96 -0.86
N SER A 44 -65.72 -60.60 0.26
CA SER A 44 -66.50 -60.58 1.50
C SER A 44 -66.57 -59.17 2.09
N SER A 45 -65.48 -58.41 2.03
CA SER A 45 -65.40 -57.04 2.53
C SER A 45 -66.24 -56.08 1.71
N ILE A 46 -66.17 -56.19 0.37
CA ILE A 46 -67.03 -55.38 -0.53
C ILE A 46 -68.50 -55.69 -0.23
N HIS A 47 -68.85 -56.97 -0.17
CA HIS A 47 -70.22 -57.38 0.11
C HIS A 47 -70.68 -56.98 1.51
N HIS A 48 -69.81 -57.08 2.53
CA HIS A 48 -70.15 -56.68 3.90
C HIS A 48 -70.47 -55.20 3.98
N ARG A 49 -69.79 -54.35 3.20
CA ARG A 49 -69.98 -52.90 3.21
C ARG A 49 -71.22 -52.44 2.45
N CYS A 50 -71.59 -53.13 1.37
CA CYS A 50 -72.73 -52.75 0.53
C CYS A 50 -74.05 -53.45 0.90
N SER A 51 -73.99 -54.61 1.57
CA SER A 51 -75.17 -55.45 1.75
C SER A 51 -76.08 -54.98 2.89
N PRO A 52 -77.41 -54.89 2.66
CA PRO A 52 -78.37 -54.61 3.73
C PRO A 52 -78.47 -55.72 4.78
N ASN A 53 -78.04 -56.95 4.44
CA ASN A 53 -78.17 -58.12 5.31
C ASN A 53 -76.99 -58.30 6.27
N ARG A 54 -76.01 -57.39 6.23
CA ARG A 54 -74.78 -57.49 7.02
C ARG A 54 -74.40 -56.17 7.66
N ASP A 55 -75.39 -55.31 7.96
CA ASP A 55 -75.16 -54.00 8.58
C ASP A 55 -74.09 -53.20 7.80
N GLY A 56 -74.22 -53.24 6.46
CA GLY A 56 -73.20 -52.70 5.57
C GLY A 56 -73.16 -51.18 5.68
N VAL A 57 -72.01 -50.66 6.09
CA VAL A 57 -71.80 -49.22 6.36
C VAL A 57 -72.28 -48.33 5.21
N LEU A 58 -72.05 -48.72 3.95
CA LEU A 58 -72.49 -47.92 2.81
C LEU A 58 -74.01 -47.96 2.61
N TYR A 59 -74.65 -49.07 2.96
CA TYR A 59 -76.11 -49.20 2.90
C TYR A 59 -76.78 -48.47 4.07
N GLU A 60 -76.26 -48.62 5.29
CA GLU A 60 -76.80 -47.96 6.48
C GLU A 60 -76.70 -46.44 6.41
N GLU A 61 -75.62 -45.91 5.83
CA GLU A 61 -75.45 -44.47 5.59
C GLU A 61 -76.25 -43.99 4.36
N GLY A 62 -77.02 -44.87 3.70
CA GLY A 62 -77.86 -44.52 2.55
C GLY A 62 -77.08 -44.07 1.33
N LEU A 63 -75.85 -44.57 1.15
CA LEU A 63 -74.97 -44.22 0.04
C LEU A 63 -75.08 -45.20 -1.12
N VAL A 64 -75.39 -46.47 -0.83
CA VAL A 64 -75.66 -47.50 -1.83
C VAL A 64 -76.95 -48.25 -1.54
N GLU A 65 -77.61 -48.74 -2.58
CA GLU A 65 -78.79 -49.60 -2.48
C GLU A 65 -78.73 -50.76 -3.49
N PRO A 66 -79.34 -51.93 -3.19
CA PRO A 66 -79.42 -53.01 -4.16
C PRO A 66 -80.39 -52.64 -5.30
N ALA A 67 -79.88 -52.56 -6.53
CA ALA A 67 -80.67 -52.16 -7.71
C ALA A 67 -81.15 -53.35 -8.55
N GLY A 68 -80.55 -54.53 -8.37
CA GLY A 68 -80.98 -55.73 -9.08
C GLY A 68 -80.04 -56.90 -8.87
N THR A 69 -80.20 -57.91 -9.74
CA THR A 69 -79.33 -59.06 -9.80
C THR A 69 -78.87 -59.30 -11.23
N ASP A 70 -77.56 -59.46 -11.46
CA ASP A 70 -77.03 -59.86 -12.77
C ASP A 70 -77.01 -61.41 -12.88
N PRO A 71 -77.81 -61.99 -13.79
CA PRO A 71 -77.77 -63.42 -14.08
C PRO A 71 -76.54 -63.87 -14.89
N ARG A 72 -75.67 -62.95 -15.34
CA ARG A 72 -74.50 -63.26 -16.17
C ARG A 72 -73.25 -63.63 -15.39
N GLY A 73 -73.21 -63.45 -14.07
CA GLY A 73 -72.12 -63.92 -13.23
C GLY A 73 -72.06 -65.45 -13.32
N GLY A 74 -71.09 -66.00 -14.04
CA GLY A 74 -71.01 -67.42 -14.48
C GLY A 74 -70.96 -68.51 -13.40
N GLY A 75 -71.47 -68.25 -12.20
CA GLY A 75 -71.74 -69.22 -11.13
C GLY A 75 -73.22 -69.55 -11.00
N THR A 76 -73.55 -70.45 -10.07
CA THR A 76 -74.92 -70.93 -9.80
C THR A 76 -75.79 -69.93 -8.99
N ARG A 77 -75.36 -68.67 -8.84
CA ARG A 77 -76.04 -67.65 -8.03
C ARG A 77 -75.99 -66.30 -8.75
N ASP A 78 -77.14 -65.65 -8.85
CA ASP A 78 -77.24 -64.30 -9.40
C ASP A 78 -76.45 -63.31 -8.52
N ALA A 79 -75.63 -62.45 -9.14
CA ALA A 79 -74.82 -61.47 -8.44
C ALA A 79 -75.66 -60.22 -8.12
N THR A 80 -75.62 -59.71 -6.90
CA THR A 80 -76.34 -58.47 -6.55
C THR A 80 -75.64 -57.25 -7.15
N ILE A 81 -76.39 -56.44 -7.89
CA ILE A 81 -75.97 -55.13 -8.40
C ILE A 81 -76.27 -54.09 -7.33
N TYR A 82 -75.27 -53.27 -6.99
CA TYR A 82 -75.43 -52.14 -6.09
C TYR A 82 -75.42 -50.84 -6.90
N ALA A 83 -76.34 -49.94 -6.56
CA ALA A 83 -76.43 -48.59 -7.13
C ALA A 83 -76.08 -47.53 -6.09
N LEU A 84 -75.56 -46.39 -6.53
CA LEU A 84 -75.48 -45.19 -5.70
C LEU A 84 -76.86 -44.58 -5.50
N VAL A 85 -77.19 -44.23 -4.27
CA VAL A 85 -78.43 -43.50 -3.96
C VAL A 85 -78.32 -42.05 -4.48
N ASP A 86 -79.46 -41.51 -4.93
CA ASP A 86 -79.57 -40.11 -5.35
C ASP A 86 -79.06 -39.16 -4.25
N GLY A 87 -77.93 -38.48 -4.53
CA GLY A 87 -77.24 -37.59 -3.59
C GLY A 87 -75.87 -38.11 -3.12
N ALA A 88 -75.66 -39.42 -3.07
CA ALA A 88 -74.36 -40.02 -2.74
C ALA A 88 -73.29 -39.66 -3.79
N LEU A 89 -73.67 -39.65 -5.07
CA LEU A 89 -72.79 -39.22 -6.16
C LEU A 89 -72.36 -37.76 -6.02
N SER A 90 -73.26 -36.87 -5.57
CA SER A 90 -72.94 -35.46 -5.35
C SER A 90 -71.96 -35.27 -4.19
N GLU A 91 -72.11 -36.06 -3.12
CA GLU A 91 -71.22 -36.02 -1.96
C GLU A 91 -69.82 -36.58 -2.28
N VAL A 92 -69.73 -37.68 -3.02
CA VAL A 92 -68.45 -38.24 -3.49
C VAL A 92 -67.72 -37.25 -4.40
N LYS A 93 -68.43 -36.61 -5.33
CA LYS A 93 -67.85 -35.56 -6.19
C LYS A 93 -67.35 -34.37 -5.38
N ARG A 94 -68.14 -33.91 -4.40
CA ARG A 94 -67.77 -32.81 -3.52
C ARG A 94 -66.51 -33.09 -2.73
N ARG A 95 -66.31 -34.33 -2.24
CA ARG A 95 -65.09 -34.72 -1.51
C ARG A 95 -63.87 -34.79 -2.44
N ASN A 96 -64.00 -35.47 -3.58
CA ASN A 96 -62.93 -35.55 -4.57
C ASN A 96 -62.48 -34.15 -5.07
N ASP A 97 -63.41 -33.20 -5.23
CA ASP A 97 -63.09 -31.82 -5.61
C ASP A 97 -62.28 -31.06 -4.54
N VAL A 98 -62.43 -31.41 -3.25
CA VAL A 98 -61.64 -30.83 -2.15
C VAL A 98 -60.22 -31.40 -2.19
N ASP A 99 -60.07 -32.72 -2.32
CA ASP A 99 -58.75 -33.37 -2.37
C ASP A 99 -57.92 -32.90 -3.57
N ILE A 100 -58.56 -32.65 -4.72
CA ILE A 100 -57.90 -32.09 -5.91
C ILE A 100 -57.41 -30.66 -5.66
N ARG A 101 -58.16 -29.84 -4.90
CA ARG A 101 -57.73 -28.47 -4.55
C ARG A 101 -56.58 -28.50 -3.56
N ASP A 102 -56.68 -29.31 -2.52
CA ASP A 102 -55.62 -29.45 -1.52
C ASP A 102 -54.32 -29.98 -2.16
N ALA A 103 -54.43 -30.92 -3.11
CA ALA A 103 -53.29 -31.40 -3.89
C ALA A 103 -52.66 -30.32 -4.78
N ARG A 104 -53.47 -29.46 -5.40
CA ARG A 104 -52.99 -28.35 -6.22
C ARG A 104 -52.32 -27.27 -5.38
N ASP A 105 -52.89 -26.94 -4.22
CA ASP A 105 -52.31 -25.99 -3.27
C ASP A 105 -50.97 -26.54 -2.73
N ALA A 106 -50.88 -27.87 -2.51
CA ALA A 106 -49.62 -28.51 -2.14
C ALA A 106 -48.56 -28.44 -3.25
N GLU A 107 -48.94 -28.59 -4.52
CA GLU A 107 -48.03 -28.44 -5.65
C GLU A 107 -47.48 -27.01 -5.75
N GLU A 108 -48.32 -25.99 -5.57
CA GLU A 108 -47.88 -24.59 -5.53
C GLU A 108 -46.91 -24.32 -4.36
N VAL A 109 -47.15 -24.94 -3.20
CA VAL A 109 -46.24 -24.85 -2.05
C VAL A 109 -44.90 -25.53 -2.34
N ILE A 110 -44.89 -26.70 -3.00
CA ILE A 110 -43.66 -27.40 -3.38
C ILE A 110 -42.85 -26.54 -4.34
N GLU A 111 -43.46 -25.99 -5.40
CA GLU A 111 -42.78 -25.08 -6.33
C GLU A 111 -42.26 -23.80 -5.65
N ALA A 112 -42.96 -23.31 -4.63
CA ALA A 112 -42.48 -22.17 -3.84
C ALA A 112 -41.26 -22.53 -2.98
N VAL A 113 -41.26 -23.73 -2.37
CA VAL A 113 -40.11 -24.23 -1.59
C VAL A 113 -38.90 -24.45 -2.49
N GLU A 114 -39.06 -25.07 -3.67
CA GLU A 114 -37.96 -25.28 -4.63
C GLU A 114 -37.33 -23.94 -5.06
N ARG A 115 -38.15 -22.91 -5.33
CA ARG A 115 -37.64 -21.56 -5.63
C ARG A 115 -36.86 -20.93 -4.47
N VAL A 116 -37.28 -21.19 -3.23
CA VAL A 116 -36.57 -20.73 -2.03
C VAL A 116 -35.24 -21.47 -1.89
N GLU A 117 -35.20 -22.79 -2.10
CA GLU A 117 -33.96 -23.59 -2.06
C GLU A 117 -32.95 -23.15 -3.13
N GLU A 118 -33.40 -22.86 -4.35
CA GLU A 118 -32.55 -22.29 -5.41
C GLU A 118 -31.98 -20.93 -4.99
N THR A 119 -32.82 -20.10 -4.36
CA THR A 119 -32.40 -18.78 -3.87
C THR A 119 -31.39 -18.88 -2.74
N ILE A 120 -31.56 -19.83 -1.80
CA ILE A 120 -30.60 -20.11 -0.72
C ILE A 120 -29.27 -20.55 -1.32
N THR A 121 -29.28 -21.48 -2.27
CA THR A 121 -28.06 -21.95 -2.94
C THR A 121 -27.32 -20.81 -3.64
N ARG A 122 -28.04 -19.87 -4.26
CA ARG A 122 -27.45 -18.67 -4.86
C ARG A 122 -26.84 -17.73 -3.82
N PHE A 123 -27.48 -17.57 -2.66
CA PHE A 123 -26.94 -16.77 -1.57
C PHE A 123 -25.67 -17.38 -0.98
N ASP A 124 -25.63 -18.70 -0.79
CA ASP A 124 -24.43 -19.40 -0.32
C ASP A 124 -23.25 -19.17 -1.28
N ALA A 125 -23.46 -19.31 -2.59
CA ALA A 125 -22.43 -19.05 -3.58
C ALA A 125 -21.93 -17.58 -3.57
N HIS A 126 -22.80 -16.61 -3.33
CA HIS A 126 -22.40 -15.21 -3.19
C HIS A 126 -21.64 -14.94 -1.88
N LEU A 127 -21.93 -15.68 -0.80
CA LEU A 127 -21.19 -15.57 0.46
C LEU A 127 -19.78 -16.13 0.29
N ASP A 128 -19.63 -17.27 -0.36
CA ASP A 128 -18.32 -17.85 -0.68
C ASP A 128 -17.47 -16.86 -1.52
N GLU A 129 -18.05 -16.24 -2.56
CA GLU A 129 -17.36 -15.22 -3.38
C GLU A 129 -16.95 -13.98 -2.56
N LEU A 130 -17.78 -13.58 -1.59
CA LEU A 130 -17.46 -12.46 -0.71
C LEU A 130 -16.35 -12.81 0.29
N GLU A 131 -16.30 -14.05 0.78
CA GLU A 131 -15.23 -14.53 1.66
C GLU A 131 -13.88 -14.54 0.91
N ASP A 132 -13.83 -15.10 -0.30
CA ASP A 132 -12.63 -15.08 -1.15
C ASP A 132 -12.14 -13.65 -1.40
N ARG A 133 -13.06 -12.73 -1.69
CA ARG A 133 -12.71 -11.32 -1.93
C ARG A 133 -12.23 -10.59 -0.68
N ILE A 134 -12.69 -10.99 0.50
CA ILE A 134 -12.18 -10.45 1.77
C ILE A 134 -10.75 -10.93 1.99
N GLU A 135 -10.45 -12.20 1.72
CA GLU A 135 -9.09 -12.75 1.83
C GLU A 135 -8.10 -11.99 0.92
N ASP A 136 -8.47 -11.76 -0.35
CA ASP A 136 -7.66 -10.96 -1.29
C ASP A 136 -7.39 -9.53 -0.76
N LEU A 137 -8.40 -8.91 -0.13
CA LEU A 137 -8.26 -7.56 0.44
C LEU A 137 -7.37 -7.55 1.70
N GLU A 138 -7.42 -8.59 2.52
CA GLU A 138 -6.54 -8.72 3.68
C GLU A 138 -5.07 -8.86 3.24
N ASP A 139 -4.81 -9.62 2.18
CA ASP A 139 -3.49 -9.73 1.56
C ASP A 139 -3.00 -8.37 1.02
N ASP A 140 -3.83 -7.65 0.27
CA ASP A 140 -3.53 -6.29 -0.23
C ASP A 140 -3.21 -5.32 0.93
N VAL A 141 -3.96 -5.41 2.04
CA VAL A 141 -3.71 -4.60 3.24
C VAL A 141 -2.35 -4.95 3.85
N GLY A 142 -2.00 -6.23 3.95
CA GLY A 142 -0.69 -6.68 4.43
C GLY A 142 0.49 -6.18 3.58
N GLU A 143 0.34 -6.19 2.26
CA GLU A 143 1.35 -5.61 1.34
C GLU A 143 1.48 -4.09 1.52
N ASN A 144 0.36 -3.40 1.71
CA ASN A 144 0.34 -1.96 1.96
C ASN A 144 1.01 -1.61 3.30
N GLU A 145 0.77 -2.37 4.37
CA GLU A 145 1.46 -2.18 5.66
C GLU A 145 2.98 -2.35 5.51
N THR A 146 3.42 -3.36 4.75
CA THR A 146 4.84 -3.57 4.45
C THR A 146 5.44 -2.36 3.70
N THR A 147 4.69 -1.80 2.75
CA THR A 147 5.10 -0.62 1.99
C THR A 147 5.17 0.62 2.89
N ILE A 148 4.19 0.84 3.76
CA ILE A 148 4.19 1.94 4.74
C ILE A 148 5.42 1.85 5.65
N ASN A 149 5.70 0.67 6.21
CA ASN A 149 6.88 0.46 7.05
C ASN A 149 8.21 0.76 6.32
N ARG A 150 8.30 0.45 5.02
CA ARG A 150 9.47 0.82 4.20
C ARG A 150 9.57 2.33 4.01
N LEU A 151 8.47 3.01 3.74
CA LEU A 151 8.44 4.47 3.58
C LEU A 151 8.79 5.20 4.89
N GLU A 152 8.35 4.69 6.04
CA GLU A 152 8.74 5.23 7.34
C GLU A 152 10.25 5.13 7.58
N ARG A 153 10.88 4.01 7.20
CA ARG A 153 12.34 3.87 7.25
C ARG A 153 13.04 4.87 6.34
N VAL A 154 12.59 5.00 5.09
CA VAL A 154 13.16 5.97 4.13
C VAL A 154 13.02 7.40 4.66
N LYS A 155 11.90 7.73 5.32
CA LYS A 155 11.70 9.03 5.94
C LYS A 155 12.74 9.28 7.05
N LEU A 156 12.97 8.31 7.93
CA LEU A 156 13.99 8.42 8.97
C LEU A 156 15.40 8.62 8.39
N GLU A 157 15.77 7.83 7.37
CA GLU A 157 17.05 7.97 6.67
C GLU A 157 17.19 9.35 6.00
N THR A 158 16.08 9.88 5.45
CA THR A 158 16.06 11.22 4.84
C THR A 158 16.22 12.32 5.88
N ASP A 159 15.62 12.18 7.06
CA ASP A 159 15.77 13.13 8.16
C ASP A 159 17.23 13.12 8.68
N ASP A 160 17.85 11.95 8.81
CA ASP A 160 19.27 11.80 9.17
C ASP A 160 20.19 12.46 8.12
N LEU A 161 19.93 12.22 6.83
CA LEU A 161 20.68 12.85 5.74
C LEU A 161 20.51 14.38 5.73
N ARG A 162 19.30 14.86 6.02
CA ARG A 162 19.02 16.31 6.10
C ARG A 162 19.77 16.94 7.27
N GLN A 163 19.85 16.26 8.41
CA GLN A 163 20.63 16.72 9.55
C GLN A 163 22.13 16.72 9.24
N ALA A 164 22.64 15.67 8.58
CA ALA A 164 24.03 15.61 8.13
C ALA A 164 24.36 16.74 7.14
N LEU A 165 23.49 17.00 6.17
CA LEU A 165 23.64 18.11 5.23
C LEU A 165 23.62 19.48 5.92
N SER A 166 22.78 19.66 6.94
CA SER A 166 22.78 20.89 7.74
C SER A 166 24.13 21.09 8.46
N GLY A 167 24.67 20.04 9.06
CA GLY A 167 25.99 20.08 9.71
C GLY A 167 27.12 20.33 8.71
N TRP A 168 27.04 19.76 7.50
CA TRP A 168 28.01 20.05 6.43
C TRP A 168 27.89 21.49 5.93
N SER A 169 26.69 22.04 5.82
CA SER A 169 26.49 23.45 5.45
C SER A 169 27.20 24.37 6.44
N GLU A 170 27.02 24.16 7.75
CA GLU A 170 27.72 24.95 8.78
C GLU A 170 29.24 24.80 8.68
N SER A 171 29.73 23.59 8.42
CA SER A 171 31.17 23.35 8.22
C SER A 171 31.72 24.02 6.97
N ILE A 172 30.95 24.05 5.88
CA ILE A 172 31.31 24.72 4.63
C ILE A 172 31.33 26.23 4.84
N ASP A 173 30.30 26.79 5.48
CA ASP A 173 30.22 28.23 5.78
C ASP A 173 31.40 28.67 6.66
N HIS A 174 31.78 27.87 7.66
CA HIS A 174 32.97 28.13 8.47
C HIS A 174 34.26 28.07 7.63
N ALA A 175 34.40 27.10 6.73
CA ALA A 175 35.57 26.96 5.87
C ALA A 175 35.70 28.15 4.89
N VAL A 176 34.58 28.59 4.30
CA VAL A 176 34.52 29.78 3.43
C VAL A 176 34.91 31.03 4.20
N SER A 177 34.32 31.27 5.39
CA SER A 177 34.68 32.42 6.22
C SER A 177 36.15 32.43 6.67
N THR A 178 36.74 31.24 6.89
CA THR A 178 38.17 31.13 7.22
C THR A 178 39.04 31.43 6.00
N SER A 179 38.61 31.00 4.81
CA SER A 179 39.29 31.30 3.54
C SER A 179 39.27 32.80 3.23
N GLU A 180 38.12 33.46 3.36
CA GLU A 180 37.98 34.90 3.15
C GLU A 180 38.91 35.70 4.08
N LYS A 181 38.99 35.32 5.37
CA LYS A 181 39.93 35.95 6.32
C LYS A 181 41.40 35.73 5.96
N ALA A 182 41.73 34.58 5.37
CA ALA A 182 43.08 34.29 4.93
C ALA A 182 43.45 35.14 3.71
N GLU A 183 42.50 35.39 2.82
CA GLU A 183 42.65 36.28 1.66
C GLU A 183 42.81 37.74 2.10
N GLU A 184 41.96 38.24 3.02
CA GLU A 184 42.12 39.59 3.60
C GLU A 184 43.49 39.80 4.27
N LEU A 185 44.00 38.78 4.99
CA LEU A 185 45.34 38.84 5.58
C LEU A 185 46.45 38.83 4.52
N ALA A 186 46.25 38.13 3.40
CA ALA A 186 47.20 38.13 2.29
C ALA A 186 47.26 39.51 1.62
N GLU A 187 46.11 40.11 1.31
CA GLU A 187 46.03 41.47 0.74
C GLU A 187 46.61 42.53 1.68
N ALA A 188 46.34 42.43 2.98
CA ALA A 188 46.91 43.34 3.98
C ALA A 188 48.44 43.21 4.09
N ASN A 189 48.96 41.98 3.95
CA ASN A 189 50.40 41.72 3.92
C ASN A 189 51.03 42.26 2.63
N GLU A 190 50.40 42.08 1.48
CA GLU A 190 50.87 42.62 0.19
C GLU A 190 50.95 44.15 0.23
N THR A 191 49.90 44.81 0.73
CA THR A 191 49.89 46.28 0.93
C THR A 191 51.00 46.73 1.90
N SER A 192 51.26 45.95 2.95
CA SER A 192 52.33 46.26 3.91
C SER A 192 53.72 46.08 3.29
N ILE A 193 53.89 45.09 2.41
CA ILE A 193 55.14 44.89 1.67
C ILE A 193 55.37 46.05 0.70
N GLU A 194 54.36 46.47 -0.07
CA GLU A 194 54.47 47.63 -0.97
C GLU A 194 54.83 48.91 -0.22
N ALA A 195 54.24 49.14 0.96
CA ALA A 195 54.58 50.28 1.81
C ALA A 195 56.04 50.22 2.30
N LEU A 196 56.52 49.05 2.70
CA LEU A 196 57.91 48.85 3.11
C LEU A 196 58.90 49.02 1.95
N GLU A 197 58.54 48.57 0.74
CA GLU A 197 59.34 48.80 -0.47
C GLU A 197 59.46 50.30 -0.77
N GLY A 198 58.37 51.05 -0.65
CA GLY A 198 58.39 52.52 -0.78
C GLY A 198 59.23 53.23 0.28
N ASP A 199 59.18 52.77 1.53
CA ASP A 199 60.04 53.30 2.61
C ASP A 199 61.53 53.04 2.34
N VAL A 200 61.87 51.85 1.82
CA VAL A 200 63.23 51.49 1.43
C VAL A 200 63.71 52.36 0.27
N GLU A 201 62.90 52.53 -0.77
CA GLU A 201 63.22 53.40 -1.90
C GLU A 201 63.44 54.86 -1.45
N GLN A 202 62.59 55.36 -0.55
CA GLN A 202 62.75 56.70 0.01
C GLN A 202 64.03 56.83 0.87
N ILE A 203 64.38 55.79 1.64
CA ILE A 203 65.64 55.75 2.38
C ILE A 203 66.82 55.80 1.41
N ASP A 204 66.78 55.01 0.34
CA ASP A 204 67.84 54.99 -0.67
C ASP A 204 67.97 56.36 -1.34
N GLU A 205 66.88 56.96 -1.82
CA GLU A 205 66.89 58.27 -2.47
C GLU A 205 67.35 59.41 -1.54
N GLN A 206 66.96 59.38 -0.27
CA GLN A 206 67.24 60.51 0.63
C GLN A 206 68.57 60.38 1.37
N ARG A 207 69.01 59.15 1.67
CA ARG A 207 70.18 58.92 2.53
C ARG A 207 71.41 58.56 1.74
N LEU A 208 71.34 57.78 0.64
CA LEU A 208 72.55 57.48 -0.13
C LEU A 208 73.24 58.74 -0.66
N PRO A 209 72.54 59.70 -1.30
CA PRO A 209 73.21 60.88 -1.85
C PRO A 209 73.85 61.75 -0.77
N LYS A 210 73.24 61.82 0.42
CA LYS A 210 73.79 62.55 1.57
C LYS A 210 75.01 61.85 2.18
N VAL A 211 75.04 60.52 2.14
CA VAL A 211 76.20 59.73 2.60
C VAL A 211 77.34 59.86 1.60
N GLU A 212 77.06 59.75 0.30
CA GLU A 212 78.03 59.96 -0.78
C GLU A 212 78.62 61.38 -0.74
N GLN A 213 77.76 62.40 -0.62
CA GLN A 213 78.22 63.79 -0.51
C GLN A 213 79.13 63.99 0.71
N ARG A 214 78.79 63.42 1.87
CA ARG A 214 79.65 63.51 3.07
C ARG A 214 80.97 62.77 2.90
N ALA A 215 80.97 61.66 2.16
CA ALA A 215 82.20 60.94 1.85
C ALA A 215 83.11 61.76 0.92
N ASP A 216 82.54 62.40 -0.10
CA ASP A 216 83.26 63.30 -1.02
C ASP A 216 83.82 64.53 -0.31
N GLU A 217 83.03 65.17 0.57
CA GLU A 217 83.47 66.30 1.39
C GLU A 217 84.62 65.91 2.32
N ALA A 218 84.53 64.74 2.97
CA ALA A 218 85.61 64.22 3.81
C ALA A 218 86.88 63.90 3.02
N TYR A 219 86.73 63.32 1.83
CA TYR A 219 87.84 63.05 0.91
C TYR A 219 88.53 64.36 0.48
N GLN A 220 87.75 65.35 0.06
CA GLN A 220 88.29 66.62 -0.43
C GLN A 220 89.00 67.41 0.67
N ASN A 221 88.42 67.45 1.88
CA ASN A 221 89.07 68.08 3.04
C ASN A 221 90.40 67.36 3.40
N THR A 222 90.44 66.03 3.29
CA THR A 222 91.68 65.26 3.51
C THR A 222 92.74 65.61 2.47
N LYS A 223 92.35 65.74 1.20
CA LYS A 223 93.24 66.13 0.10
C LYS A 223 93.79 67.55 0.30
N ASP A 224 92.93 68.52 0.62
CA ASP A 224 93.31 69.91 0.84
C ASP A 224 94.29 70.03 2.02
N ASN A 225 94.06 69.28 3.10
CA ASN A 225 95.00 69.21 4.23
C ASN A 225 96.36 68.61 3.82
N LEU A 226 96.37 67.61 2.94
CA LEU A 226 97.58 66.99 2.42
C LEU A 226 98.38 67.98 1.55
N ASP A 227 97.70 68.71 0.66
CA ASP A 227 98.31 69.75 -0.18
C ASP A 227 98.91 70.88 0.69
N TYR A 228 98.19 71.30 1.73
CA TYR A 228 98.68 72.30 2.70
C TYR A 228 99.94 71.83 3.44
N ILE A 229 99.97 70.56 3.89
CA ILE A 229 101.14 69.97 4.54
C ILE A 229 102.34 69.92 3.57
N GLN A 230 102.12 69.53 2.31
CA GLN A 230 103.17 69.54 1.29
C GLN A 230 103.72 70.94 1.03
N GLN A 231 102.86 71.96 1.02
CA GLN A 231 103.26 73.34 0.87
C GLN A 231 104.14 73.82 2.04
N ILE A 232 103.74 73.52 3.28
CA ILE A 232 104.56 73.79 4.48
C ILE A 232 105.92 73.10 4.37
N TRP A 233 105.93 71.82 3.99
CA TRP A 233 107.17 71.06 3.88
C TRP A 233 108.11 71.64 2.83
N GLY A 234 107.57 72.10 1.69
CA GLY A 234 108.31 72.85 0.68
C GLY A 234 108.93 74.15 1.22
N THR A 235 108.18 74.92 2.02
CA THR A 235 108.72 76.16 2.63
C THR A 235 109.79 75.89 3.69
N LEU A 236 109.65 74.82 4.48
CA LEU A 236 110.65 74.42 5.47
C LEU A 236 111.95 73.96 4.79
N ASN A 237 111.86 73.22 3.69
CA ASN A 237 113.04 72.80 2.92
C ASN A 237 113.81 74.00 2.34
N ILE A 238 113.09 75.05 1.92
CA ILE A 238 113.71 76.31 1.47
C ILE A 238 114.36 77.05 2.65
N ALA A 239 113.74 77.04 3.83
CA ALA A 239 114.29 77.68 5.02
C ALA A 239 115.58 77.00 5.51
N ASP A 240 115.65 75.67 5.45
CA ASP A 240 116.86 74.93 5.79
C ASP A 240 117.97 75.16 4.76
N TYR A 241 117.64 75.21 3.45
CA TYR A 241 118.59 75.57 2.40
C TYR A 241 119.18 76.98 2.60
N LEU A 242 118.35 77.97 2.96
CA LEU A 242 118.81 79.35 3.25
C LEU A 242 119.65 79.44 4.53
N ARG A 243 119.37 78.59 5.53
CA ARG A 243 120.16 78.50 6.76
C ARG A 243 121.56 77.94 6.49
N GLU A 244 121.67 76.90 5.66
CA GLU A 244 122.98 76.38 5.24
C GLU A 244 123.79 77.44 4.48
N GLU A 245 123.16 78.21 3.58
CA GLU A 245 123.84 79.26 2.82
C GLU A 245 124.37 80.40 3.73
N THR A 246 123.62 80.78 4.76
CA THR A 246 124.05 81.81 5.72
C THR A 246 125.21 81.34 6.59
N THR A 247 125.16 80.10 7.07
CA THR A 247 126.28 79.48 7.81
C THR A 247 127.54 79.40 6.93
N LEU A 248 127.39 79.06 5.65
CA LEU A 248 128.49 79.02 4.68
C LEU A 248 129.09 80.41 4.44
N LYS A 249 128.25 81.44 4.33
CA LYS A 249 128.68 82.84 4.19
C LYS A 249 129.41 83.36 5.43
N GLU A 250 128.97 82.99 6.63
CA GLU A 250 129.67 83.35 7.88
C GLU A 250 131.01 82.61 8.01
N TRP A 251 131.04 81.31 7.70
CA TRP A 251 132.28 80.52 7.66
C TRP A 251 133.30 81.08 6.66
N LEU A 252 132.84 81.52 5.48
CA LEU A 252 133.69 82.17 4.48
C LEU A 252 134.23 83.52 4.96
N LYS A 253 133.42 84.34 5.64
CA LYS A 253 133.86 85.63 6.22
C LYS A 253 134.91 85.42 7.31
N GLU A 254 134.71 84.43 8.18
CA GLU A 254 135.63 84.12 9.28
C GLU A 254 136.98 83.61 8.75
N ASN A 255 136.98 82.71 7.75
CA ASN A 255 138.20 82.27 7.08
C ASN A 255 138.93 83.41 6.34
N TYR A 256 138.19 84.35 5.74
CA TYR A 256 138.81 85.53 5.10
C TYR A 256 139.48 86.46 6.11
N ARG A 257 138.94 86.59 7.32
CA ARG A 257 139.57 87.36 8.41
C ARG A 257 140.86 86.71 8.91
N GLN A 258 140.88 85.38 9.04
CA GLN A 258 142.05 84.65 9.52
C GLN A 258 143.24 84.69 8.55
N LYS A 259 143.01 84.86 7.23
CA LYS A 259 144.10 84.99 6.24
C LYS A 259 144.72 86.39 6.14
N ARG A 260 144.30 87.35 6.98
CA ARG A 260 144.76 88.75 6.93
C ARG A 260 145.64 89.18 8.11
N PHE A 261 146.04 88.23 8.95
CA PHE A 261 147.10 88.37 9.96
C PHE A 261 148.18 87.31 9.70
#